data_AF-A0A512LAH1-F1
#
_entry.id   AF-A0A512LAH1-F1
#
_cell.length_a   1.000
_cell.length_b   1.000
_cell.length_c   1.000
_cell.angle_alpha   90.00
_cell.angle_beta   90.00
_cell.angle_gamma   90.00
#
_symmetry.space_group_name_H-M   'P 1'
#
loop_
_entity.id
_entity.type
_entity.pdbx_description
1 polymer ?
#
loop_
_entity_poly.entity_id
_entity_poly.type
_entity_poly.pdbx_seq_one_letter_code
_entity_poly.pdbx_strand_id
1 'polypeptide(L)' 'MNISALDKQTAQISVLPTEAAHLLEGLEAMRDELGEIADELISLLRGSGIEPPPKPDHVRTEYAGPE' A
#
# COMPACT_ATOMS: atom_id res chain seq x y z
N MET A 1 11.65 -3.79 0.15
CA MET A 1 12.14 -2.39 -0.06
C MET A 1 13.67 -2.31 -0.17
N ASN A 2 14.20 -1.77 -1.28
CA ASN A 2 15.63 -1.50 -1.48
C ASN A 2 15.85 -0.02 -1.84
N ILE A 3 16.74 0.69 -1.15
CA ILE A 3 17.10 2.07 -1.49
C ILE A 3 18.21 2.02 -2.53
N SER A 4 17.92 2.47 -3.75
CA SER A 4 18.83 2.37 -4.90
C SER A 4 19.71 3.61 -5.07
N ALA A 5 19.23 4.76 -4.63
CA ALA A 5 19.99 6.01 -4.57
C ALA A 5 19.47 6.85 -3.40
N LEU A 6 20.38 7.43 -2.62
CA LEU A 6 20.07 8.39 -1.57
C LEU A 6 20.97 9.61 -1.79
N ASP A 7 20.39 10.67 -2.34
CA ASP A 7 21.00 11.99 -2.36
C ASP A 7 20.38 12.87 -1.25
N LYS A 8 21.00 14.01 -0.95
CA LYS A 8 20.56 14.95 0.11
C LYS A 8 19.12 15.42 -0.05
N GLN A 9 18.53 15.30 -1.26
CA GLN A 9 17.17 15.76 -1.57
C GLN A 9 16.26 14.67 -2.14
N THR A 10 16.79 13.52 -2.55
CA THR A 10 16.02 12.50 -3.26
C THR A 10 16.44 11.09 -2.85
N ALA A 11 15.48 10.31 -2.39
CA ALA A 11 15.63 8.88 -2.15
C ALA A 11 14.89 8.11 -3.25
N GLN A 12 15.62 7.34 -4.06
CA GLN A 12 15.03 6.42 -5.02
C GLN A 12 14.83 5.08 -4.32
N ILE A 13 13.56 4.74 -4.10
CA ILE A 13 13.17 3.50 -3.43
C ILE A 13 12.64 2.53 -4.48
N SER A 14 13.32 1.41 -4.65
CA SER A 14 12.82 0.27 -5.39
C SER A 14 11.97 -0.58 -4.47
N VAL A 15 10.65 -0.55 -4.70
CA VAL A 15 9.66 -1.30 -3.94
C VAL A 15 9.09 -2.38 -4.85
N LEU A 16 8.87 -3.59 -4.33
CA LEU A 16 8.18 -4.62 -5.11
C LEU A 16 6.74 -4.16 -5.39
N PRO A 17 6.15 -4.46 -6.55
CA PRO A 17 4.78 -4.04 -6.87
C PRO A 17 3.75 -4.44 -5.80
N THR A 18 3.94 -5.58 -5.15
CA THR A 18 3.11 -6.07 -4.04
C THR A 18 3.25 -5.23 -2.78
N GLU A 19 4.47 -4.84 -2.41
CA GLU A 19 4.74 -3.94 -1.27
C GLU A 19 4.16 -2.54 -1.54
N ALA A 20 4.23 -2.05 -2.79
CA ALA A 20 3.66 -0.77 -3.19
C ALA A 20 2.13 -0.77 -3.13
N ALA A 21 1.50 -1.89 -3.49
CA ALA A 21 0.06 -2.08 -3.34
C ALA A 21 -0.37 -2.00 -1.86
N HIS A 22 0.35 -2.68 -0.95
CA HIS A 22 0.07 -2.60 0.48
C HIS A 22 0.31 -1.20 1.05
N LEU A 23 1.32 -0.48 0.56
CA LEU A 23 1.55 0.91 0.93
C LEU A 23 0.38 1.81 0.49
N LEU A 24 -0.13 1.60 -0.73
CA LEU A 24 -1.29 2.32 -1.25
C LEU A 24 -2.54 2.06 -0.37
N GLU A 25 -2.79 0.81 0.00
CA GLU A 25 -3.90 0.45 0.90
C GLU A 25 -3.80 1.14 2.26
N GLY A 26 -2.60 1.14 2.87
CA GLY A 26 -2.37 1.80 4.15
C GLY A 26 -2.54 3.32 4.08
N LEU A 27 -2.05 3.95 3.01
CA LEU A 27 -2.22 5.39 2.77
C LEU A 27 -3.68 5.76 2.56
N GLU A 28 -4.46 4.93 1.86
CA GLU A 28 -5.90 5.15 1.69
C GLU A 28 -6.66 5.01 3.01
N ALA A 29 -6.28 4.06 3.87
CA ALA A 29 -6.90 3.87 5.18
C ALA A 29 -6.60 5.03 6.15
N MET A 30 -5.42 5.64 6.05
CA MET A 30 -4.98 6.74 6.91
C MET A 30 -5.12 8.12 6.25
N ARG A 31 -5.81 8.20 5.11
CA ARG A 31 -5.91 9.41 4.29
C ARG A 31 -6.39 10.63 5.09
N ASP A 32 -7.40 10.44 5.93
CA ASP A 32 -7.97 11.50 6.75
C ASP A 32 -7.02 11.99 7.85
N GLU A 33 -6.11 11.12 8.33
CA GLU A 33 -5.14 11.45 9.37
C GLU A 33 -3.88 12.13 8.79
N LEU A 34 -3.48 11.72 7.60
CA LEU A 34 -2.27 12.19 6.91
C LEU A 34 -2.52 13.41 6.00
N GLY A 35 -3.79 13.65 5.63
CA GLY A 35 -4.21 14.80 4.84
C GLY A 35 -3.55 14.85 3.46
N GLU A 36 -3.10 16.05 3.07
CA GLU A 36 -2.58 16.34 1.72
C GLU A 36 -1.38 15.47 1.33
N ILE A 37 -0.55 15.05 2.30
CA ILE A 37 0.61 14.18 2.04
C ILE A 37 0.17 12.80 1.57
N ALA A 38 -0.90 12.24 2.15
CA ALA A 38 -1.45 10.98 1.68
C ALA A 38 -2.02 11.14 0.25
N ASP A 39 -2.70 12.24 -0.03
CA ASP A 39 -3.23 12.51 -1.38
C ASP A 39 -2.14 12.57 -2.46
N GLU A 40 -1.02 13.23 -2.16
CA GLU A 40 0.13 13.28 -3.07
C GLU A 40 0.73 11.89 -3.31
N LEU A 41 0.96 11.12 -2.23
CA LEU A 41 1.56 9.79 -2.33
C LEU A 41 0.64 8.78 -3.03
N ILE A 42 -0.67 8.81 -2.74
CA ILE A 42 -1.68 7.99 -3.42
C ILE A 42 -1.70 8.31 -4.90
N SER A 43 -1.65 9.59 -5.27
CA SER A 43 -1.65 10.04 -6.66
C SER A 43 -0.40 9.57 -7.41
N LEU A 44 0.78 9.63 -6.77
CA LEU A 44 2.03 9.14 -7.33
C LEU A 44 2.03 7.62 -7.55
N LEU A 45 1.51 6.86 -6.58
CA LEU A 45 1.42 5.40 -6.66
C LEU A 45 0.45 4.97 -7.77
N ARG A 46 -0.75 5.54 -7.81
CA ARG A 46 -1.74 5.27 -8.86
C ARG A 46 -1.26 5.73 -10.24
N GLY A 47 -0.61 6.89 -10.32
CA GLY A 47 0.00 7.40 -11.57
C GLY A 47 1.13 6.50 -12.10
N SER A 48 1.76 5.71 -11.23
CA SER A 48 2.76 4.70 -11.59
C SER A 48 2.15 3.34 -11.95
N GLY A 49 0.82 3.22 -11.98
CA GLY A 49 0.09 1.99 -12.30
C GLY A 49 0.00 0.99 -11.15
N ILE A 50 0.25 1.42 -9.90
CA ILE A 50 0.02 0.58 -8.73
C ILE A 50 -1.46 0.59 -8.37
N GLU A 51 -2.03 -0.61 -8.26
CA GLU A 51 -3.39 -0.83 -7.79
C GLU A 51 -3.36 -1.41 -6.36
N PRO A 52 -4.38 -1.14 -5.53
CA PRO A 52 -4.48 -1.74 -4.20
C PRO A 52 -4.57 -3.27 -4.32
N PRO A 53 -4.06 -4.00 -3.31
CA PRO A 53 -4.08 -5.45 -3.34
C PRO A 53 -5.53 -5.95 -3.42
N PRO A 54 -5.78 -7.06 -4.12
CA PRO A 54 -7.10 -7.67 -4.08
C PRO A 54 -7.42 -7.99 -2.62
N LYS A 55 -8.55 -7.48 -2.12
CA LYS A 55 -9.02 -7.80 -0.77
C LYS A 55 -9.05 -9.32 -0.62
N PRO A 56 -8.43 -9.90 0.41
CA PRO A 56 -8.57 -11.32 0.64
C PRO A 56 -10.07 -11.60 0.79
N ASP A 57 -10.59 -12.50 -0.04
CA ASP A 57 -11.92 -13.06 0.16
C ASP A 57 -11.88 -13.70 1.55
N HIS A 58 -12.51 -13.05 2.54
CA HIS A 58 -12.63 -13.62 3.87
C HIS A 58 -13.52 -14.84 3.70
N VAL A 59 -12.92 -16.00 3.42
CA VAL A 59 -13.58 -17.30 3.58
C VAL A 59 -13.93 -17.37 5.05
N ARG A 60 -15.19 -17.04 5.34
CA ARG A 60 -15.80 -17.17 6.65
C ARG A 60 -15.92 -18.66 6.89
N THR A 61 -14.83 -19.29 7.31
CA THR A 61 -14.85 -20.68 7.77
C THR A 61 -15.69 -20.68 9.04
N GLU A 62 -16.99 -20.85 8.86
CA GLU A 62 -17.90 -21.19 9.94
C GLU A 62 -17.35 -22.45 10.62
N TYR A 63 -16.84 -22.26 11.84
CA TYR A 63 -16.36 -23.35 12.67
C TYR A 63 -17.57 -24.19 13.09
N ALA A 64 -17.85 -25.28 12.37
CA ALA A 64 -18.71 -26.34 12.86
C ALA A 64 -17.92 -27.09 13.94
N GLY A 65 -18.22 -26.79 15.21
CA GLY A 65 -17.62 -27.49 16.35
C GLY A 65 -17.98 -28.98 16.37
N PRO A 66 -17.19 -29.83 17.07
CA PRO A 66 -17.45 -31.27 17.14
C PRO A 66 -18.73 -31.57 17.94
N GLU A 67 -19.52 -32.51 17.43
CA GLU A 67 -20.74 -33.09 18.01
C GLU A 67 -20.48 -34.01 19.22
#